data_AF-A0A8S2UYX4-F1
#
_entry.id   AF-A0A8S2UYX4-F1
#
_cell.length_a   1.000
_cell.length_b   1.000
_cell.length_c   1.000
_cell.angle_alpha   90.00
_cell.angle_beta   90.00
_cell.angle_gamma   90.00
#
_symmetry.space_group_name_H-M   'P 1'
#
loop_
_entity.id
_entity.type
_entity.pdbx_description
1 polymer ?
#
loop_
_entity_poly.entity_id
_entity_poly.type
_entity_poly.pdbx_seq_one_letter_code
_entity_poly.pdbx_strand_id
1 'polypeptide(L)'
;TPNIPINAKWAQYGTTVAGGDGNGSVTNQLSWPKCLFMDNNQTMIIADSWNHRIIQWNAGDKNGQVVAGGKGQGNRLDQLSYPTEVLIDKETNSLIICDEGNGRVV
;
A
#
# COMPACT_ATOMS: atom_id res chain seq x y z
N THR A 1 -6.71 21.03 -3.55
CA THR A 1 -5.30 20.66 -3.28
C THR A 1 -5.14 20.51 -1.78
N PRO A 2 -4.61 19.39 -1.25
CA PRO A 2 -4.33 19.33 0.18
C PRO A 2 -3.22 20.34 0.48
N ASN A 3 -3.48 21.23 1.43
CA ASN A 3 -2.55 22.22 1.91
C ASN A 3 -1.48 21.47 2.71
N ILE A 4 -0.43 20.95 2.07
CA ILE A 4 0.71 20.42 2.80
C ILE A 4 1.29 21.62 3.56
N PRO A 5 1.31 21.62 4.91
CA PRO A 5 1.89 22.72 5.64
C PRO A 5 3.34 22.87 5.18
N ILE A 6 3.72 24.05 4.72
CA ILE A 6 5.11 24.43 4.36
C ILE A 6 6.11 24.26 5.54
N ASN A 7 5.61 23.84 6.70
CA ASN A 7 6.33 23.56 7.92
C ASN A 7 6.42 22.04 8.21
N ALA A 8 6.10 21.18 7.25
CA ALA A 8 6.33 19.74 7.36
C ALA A 8 7.83 19.50 7.58
N LYS A 9 8.21 19.38 8.85
CA LYS A 9 9.57 19.03 9.27
C LYS A 9 9.59 17.53 9.50
N TRP A 10 10.65 16.90 9.04
CA TRP A 10 11.00 15.58 9.55
C TRP A 10 11.08 15.70 11.07
N ALA A 11 10.17 15.04 11.79
CA ALA A 11 10.31 14.91 13.22
C ALA A 11 11.64 14.17 13.44
N GLN A 12 12.47 14.66 14.36
CA GLN A 12 13.81 14.13 14.64
C GLN A 12 13.82 12.61 14.90
N TYR A 13 12.66 12.03 15.17
CA TYR A 13 12.37 10.61 15.18
C TYR A 13 11.15 10.35 14.29
N GLY A 14 11.36 9.69 13.15
CA GLY A 14 10.25 9.22 12.32
C GLY A 14 9.40 8.20 13.08
N THR A 15 8.09 8.24 12.91
CA THR A 15 7.16 7.26 13.50
C THR A 15 6.77 6.25 12.44
N THR A 16 6.85 4.96 12.77
CA THR A 16 6.27 3.90 11.93
C THR A 16 4.75 3.93 12.08
N VAL A 17 4.04 4.07 10.95
CA VAL A 17 2.57 4.18 10.91
C VAL A 17 1.88 2.97 10.26
N ALA A 18 2.64 2.10 9.60
CA ALA A 18 2.20 0.85 9.00
C ALA A 18 3.38 -0.14 8.98
N GLY A 19 3.10 -1.42 9.16
CA GLY A 19 4.14 -2.42 9.41
C GLY A 19 4.80 -2.19 10.78
N GLY A 20 6.12 -2.43 10.84
CA GLY A 20 6.93 -2.19 12.06
C GLY A 20 7.26 -3.45 12.85
N ASP A 21 6.52 -4.54 12.65
CA ASP A 21 6.76 -5.81 13.34
C ASP A 21 7.70 -6.75 12.57
N GLY A 22 8.65 -6.17 11.84
CA GLY A 22 9.63 -6.89 11.02
C GLY A 22 9.21 -7.13 9.56
N ASN A 23 10.12 -7.73 8.80
CA ASN A 23 9.87 -8.16 7.43
C ASN A 23 9.07 -9.48 7.43
N GLY A 24 7.94 -9.50 6.72
CA GLY A 24 7.15 -10.73 6.56
C GLY A 24 5.75 -10.45 6.01
N SER A 25 4.87 -11.45 6.12
CA SER A 25 3.60 -11.49 5.37
C SER A 25 2.33 -11.47 6.22
N VAL A 26 2.46 -11.50 7.56
CA VAL A 26 1.28 -11.29 8.43
C VAL A 26 0.80 -9.83 8.34
N THR A 27 -0.41 -9.56 8.82
CA THR A 27 -1.11 -8.29 8.59
C THR A 27 -0.50 -7.07 9.27
N ASN A 28 0.33 -7.26 10.29
CA ASN A 28 1.14 -6.23 10.95
C ASN A 28 2.56 -6.10 10.37
N GLN A 29 2.90 -6.85 9.31
CA GLN A 29 4.20 -6.84 8.65
C GLN A 29 4.08 -6.40 7.19
N LEU A 30 5.17 -5.88 6.65
CA LEU A 30 5.34 -5.56 5.23
C LEU A 30 6.63 -6.22 4.71
N SER A 31 6.65 -6.54 3.43
CA SER A 31 7.83 -7.03 2.74
C SER A 31 8.12 -6.23 1.47
N TRP A 32 9.16 -5.42 1.56
CA TRP A 32 9.70 -4.58 0.49
C TRP A 32 8.59 -3.70 -0.14
N PRO A 33 7.90 -2.88 0.68
CA PRO A 33 6.86 -2.01 0.16
C PRO A 33 7.47 -0.99 -0.82
N LYS A 34 6.84 -0.79 -1.98
CA LYS A 34 7.39 0.08 -3.05
C LYS A 34 6.74 1.46 -3.11
N CYS A 35 5.46 1.59 -2.76
CA CYS A 35 4.75 2.86 -2.74
C CYS A 35 3.62 2.86 -1.70
N LEU A 36 3.04 4.05 -1.50
CA LEU A 36 1.77 4.21 -0.82
C LEU A 36 0.96 5.38 -1.41
N PHE A 37 -0.36 5.30 -1.27
CA PHE A 37 -1.30 6.40 -1.42
C PHE A 37 -1.96 6.67 -0.06
N MET A 38 -2.25 7.94 0.26
CA MET A 38 -2.98 8.33 1.47
C MET A 38 -4.13 9.26 1.11
N ASP A 39 -5.33 8.95 1.61
CA ASP A 39 -6.50 9.82 1.46
C ASP A 39 -6.61 10.87 2.59
N ASN A 40 -7.63 11.73 2.50
CA ASN A 40 -7.87 12.77 3.52
C ASN A 40 -8.33 12.21 4.87
N ASN A 41 -8.76 10.94 4.93
CA ASN A 41 -9.17 10.25 6.15
C ASN A 41 -7.99 9.52 6.80
N GLN A 42 -6.76 9.72 6.29
CA GLN A 42 -5.55 9.02 6.73
C GLN A 42 -5.63 7.49 6.52
N THR A 43 -6.39 7.06 5.52
CA THR A 43 -6.35 5.71 5.00
C THR A 43 -5.16 5.60 4.06
N MET A 44 -4.23 4.69 4.36
CA MET A 44 -3.09 4.35 3.53
C MET A 44 -3.38 3.10 2.71
N ILE A 45 -3.07 3.13 1.42
CA ILE A 45 -3.02 1.95 0.54
C ILE A 45 -1.57 1.76 0.15
N ILE A 46 -1.02 0.57 0.42
CA ILE A 46 0.42 0.29 0.29
C ILE A 46 0.62 -0.86 -0.69
N ALA A 47 1.53 -0.69 -1.64
CA ALA A 47 2.01 -1.78 -2.49
C ALA A 47 3.05 -2.60 -1.71
N ASP A 48 2.59 -3.69 -1.10
CA ASP A 48 3.42 -4.63 -0.35
C ASP A 48 4.03 -5.66 -1.32
N SER A 49 5.04 -5.18 -2.06
CA SER A 49 5.47 -5.73 -3.34
C SER A 49 5.93 -7.18 -3.27
N TRP A 50 6.75 -7.53 -2.28
CA TRP A 50 7.28 -8.89 -2.13
C TRP A 50 6.24 -9.88 -1.57
N ASN A 51 5.18 -9.35 -0.95
CA ASN A 51 4.04 -10.17 -0.54
C ASN A 51 2.96 -10.27 -1.63
N HIS A 52 3.19 -9.69 -2.82
CA HIS A 52 2.28 -9.78 -3.97
C HIS A 52 0.85 -9.35 -3.63
N ARG A 53 0.72 -8.26 -2.87
CA ARG A 53 -0.56 -7.77 -2.37
C ARG A 53 -0.59 -6.24 -2.27
N ILE A 54 -1.80 -5.71 -2.27
CA ILE A 54 -2.08 -4.35 -1.82
C ILE A 54 -2.73 -4.45 -0.44
N ILE A 55 -2.21 -3.68 0.52
CA ILE A 55 -2.70 -3.67 1.89
C ILE A 55 -3.14 -2.25 2.29
N GLN A 56 -4.33 -2.16 2.87
CA GLN A 56 -4.89 -0.94 3.44
C GLN A 56 -4.55 -0.84 4.92
N TRP A 57 -4.29 0.37 5.40
CA TRP A 57 -4.03 0.67 6.81
C TRP A 57 -4.69 2.00 7.19
N ASN A 58 -5.52 2.02 8.23
CA ASN A 58 -6.03 3.30 8.75
C ASN A 58 -5.09 3.83 9.85
N ALA A 59 -5.07 5.14 10.04
CA ALA A 59 -4.29 5.75 11.12
C ALA A 59 -4.65 5.15 12.48
N GLY A 60 -3.64 4.63 13.18
CA GLY A 60 -3.78 4.01 14.51
C GLY A 60 -4.05 2.50 14.49
N ASP A 61 -4.31 1.89 13.32
CA ASP A 61 -4.47 0.44 13.23
C ASP A 61 -3.15 -0.29 13.51
N LYS A 62 -3.24 -1.44 14.17
CA LYS A 62 -2.08 -2.35 14.40
C LYS A 62 -1.86 -3.33 13.27
N ASN A 63 -2.88 -3.55 12.44
CA ASN A 63 -2.87 -4.53 11.36
C ASN A 63 -3.50 -3.90 10.13
N GLY A 64 -2.89 -4.13 8.97
CA GLY A 64 -3.50 -3.82 7.69
C GLY A 64 -4.53 -4.85 7.26
N GLN A 65 -5.30 -4.50 6.23
CA GLN A 65 -6.30 -5.34 5.57
C GLN A 65 -5.90 -5.52 4.11
N VAL A 66 -5.81 -6.76 3.63
CA VAL A 66 -5.50 -7.03 2.23
C VAL A 66 -6.70 -6.66 1.36
N VAL A 67 -6.51 -5.76 0.40
CA VAL A 67 -7.59 -5.24 -0.47
C VAL A 67 -7.47 -5.70 -1.92
N ALA A 68 -6.28 -6.13 -2.36
CA ALA A 68 -6.06 -6.77 -3.66
C ALA A 68 -4.86 -7.72 -3.60
N GLY A 69 -4.86 -8.76 -4.45
CA GLY A 69 -3.83 -9.80 -4.44
C GLY A 69 -3.84 -10.63 -3.14
N GLY A 70 -2.66 -11.00 -2.65
CA GLY A 70 -2.53 -11.82 -1.43
C GLY A 70 -2.96 -13.28 -1.60
N LYS A 71 -3.13 -13.75 -2.84
CA LYS A 71 -3.41 -15.14 -3.22
C LYS A 71 -2.18 -15.82 -3.84
N GLY A 72 -1.00 -15.42 -3.37
CA GLY A 72 0.29 -15.77 -3.95
C GLY A 72 0.59 -15.00 -5.24
N GLN A 73 1.85 -15.05 -5.66
CA GLN A 73 2.30 -14.51 -6.93
C GLN A 73 1.58 -15.19 -8.10
N GLY A 74 1.17 -14.41 -9.10
CA GLY A 74 0.67 -14.95 -10.36
C GLY A 74 -0.10 -13.93 -11.18
N ASN A 75 -0.65 -14.36 -12.32
CA ASN A 75 -1.28 -13.49 -13.32
C ASN A 75 -2.81 -13.62 -13.41
N ARG A 76 -3.43 -14.41 -12.51
CA ARG A 76 -4.90 -14.47 -12.42
C ARG A 76 -5.48 -13.10 -12.05
N LEU A 77 -6.79 -12.94 -12.22
CA LEU A 77 -7.50 -11.70 -11.89
C LEU A 77 -7.46 -11.35 -10.39
N ASP A 78 -7.27 -12.35 -9.53
CA ASP A 78 -7.17 -12.21 -8.07
C ASP A 78 -5.72 -12.26 -7.55
N GLN A 79 -4.73 -12.25 -8.45
CA GLN A 79 -3.31 -12.31 -8.13
C GLN A 79 -2.56 -11.09 -8.67
N LEU A 80 -1.45 -10.79 -8.00
CA LEU A 80 -0.49 -9.77 -8.41
C LEU A 80 0.91 -10.39 -8.47
N SER A 81 1.83 -9.71 -9.13
CA SER A 81 3.23 -10.07 -9.25
C SER A 81 4.07 -8.81 -9.09
N TYR A 82 4.72 -8.63 -7.94
CA TYR A 82 5.54 -7.47 -7.61
C TYR A 82 4.87 -6.11 -7.86
N PRO A 83 3.67 -5.84 -7.30
CA PRO A 83 3.03 -4.55 -7.51
C PRO A 83 3.95 -3.41 -7.04
N THR A 84 4.01 -2.32 -7.81
CA THR A 84 4.94 -1.21 -7.58
C THR A 84 4.25 0.06 -7.14
N GLU A 85 3.16 0.42 -7.82
CA GLU A 85 2.45 1.69 -7.66
C GLU A 85 0.95 1.44 -7.48
N VAL A 86 0.29 2.29 -6.68
CA VAL A 86 -1.15 2.32 -6.50
C VAL A 86 -1.68 3.73 -6.67
N LEU A 87 -2.83 3.85 -7.32
CA LEU A 87 -3.57 5.09 -7.44
C LEU A 87 -5.05 4.83 -7.15
N ILE A 88 -5.69 5.75 -6.42
CA ILE A 88 -7.14 5.73 -6.24
C ILE A 88 -7.74 6.73 -7.23
N ASP A 89 -8.52 6.21 -8.18
CA ASP A 89 -9.41 7.04 -8.99
C ASP A 89 -10.69 7.31 -8.19
N LYS A 90 -10.81 8.55 -7.71
CA LYS A 90 -11.95 8.98 -6.90
C LYS A 90 -13.23 9.17 -7.70
N GLU A 91 -13.14 9.38 -9.01
CA GLU A 91 -14.31 9.58 -9.87
C GLU A 91 -15.01 8.24 -10.11
N THR A 92 -14.24 7.19 -10.38
CA THR A 92 -14.78 5.83 -10.60
C THR A 92 -14.80 4.97 -9.35
N ASN A 93 -14.23 5.45 -8.24
CA ASN A 93 -14.03 4.69 -7.00
C ASN A 93 -13.25 3.38 -7.23
N SER A 94 -12.20 3.46 -8.05
CA SER A 94 -11.36 2.31 -8.44
C SER A 94 -9.95 2.41 -7.86
N LEU A 95 -9.36 1.25 -7.57
CA LEU A 95 -7.94 1.11 -7.27
C LEU A 95 -7.22 0.67 -8.54
N ILE A 96 -6.25 1.48 -8.98
CA ILE A 96 -5.41 1.21 -10.15
C ILE A 96 -4.04 0.76 -9.65
N ILE A 97 -3.54 -0.37 -10.15
CA ILE A 97 -2.31 -1.01 -9.65
C ILE A 97 -1.34 -1.24 -10.80
N CYS A 98 -0.11 -0.78 -10.65
CA CYS A 98 1.01 -1.18 -11.52
C CYS A 98 1.48 -2.59 -11.09
N ASP A 99 1.02 -3.61 -11.82
CA ASP A 99 1.31 -5.04 -11.59
C ASP A 99 2.55 -5.47 -12.39
N GLU A 100 3.72 -4.95 -11.97
CA GLU A 100 5.01 -4.99 -12.68
C GLU A 100 5.37 -6.36 -13.24
N GLY A 101 5.34 -7.40 -12.40
CA GLY A 101 5.76 -8.73 -12.77
C GLY A 101 4.83 -9.43 -13.76
N ASN A 102 3.61 -8.90 -13.94
CA ASN A 102 2.67 -9.36 -14.97
C ASN A 102 2.63 -8.44 -16.20
N GLY A 103 3.39 -7.34 -16.21
CA GLY A 103 3.46 -6.41 -17.34
C GLY A 103 2.14 -5.71 -17.64
N ARG A 104 1.31 -5.46 -16.62
CA ARG A 104 -0.02 -4.85 -16.78
C ARG A 104 -0.31 -3.77 -15.74
N VAL A 105 -1.28 -2.93 -16.04
CA VAL A 105 -1.96 -2.04 -15.09
C VAL A 105 -3.38 -2.57 -14.94
N VAL A 106 -3.83 -2.82 -13.71
CA VAL A 106 -5.16 -3.37 -13.39
C VAL A 106 -5.98 -2.44 -12.53
#